data_AF-A0AAI8G0Z9-F1
#
_entry.id   AF-A0AAI8G0Z9-F1
#
_cell.length_a   1.000
_cell.length_b   1.000
_cell.length_c   1.000
_cell.angle_alpha   90.00
_cell.angle_beta   90.00
_cell.angle_gamma   90.00
#
_symmetry.space_group_name_H-M   'P 1'
#
loop_
_entity.id
_entity.type
_entity.pdbx_description
1 polymer ?
#
loop_
_entity_poly.entity_id
_entity_poly.type
_entity_poly.pdbx_seq_one_letter_code
_entity_poly.pdbx_strand_id
1 'polypeptide(L)'
;MRKLIFILGSFLILSCNQDSSKQSDQTVLNEVTQSADYQRYVQAYNEYAACKRERPKITEDYISNKIDDKEFKRRIEVNSQTCAIKKDIFNKYYQLLEAQFDKELVVAHKIMPN
;
A
#
# COMPACT_ATOMS: atom_id res chain seq x y z
N MET A 1 36.17 -56.01 -19.15
CA MET A 1 34.87 -56.70 -19.31
C MET A 1 33.79 -55.87 -18.64
N ARG A 2 32.69 -55.63 -19.37
CA ARG A 2 31.43 -54.99 -18.96
C ARG A 2 30.96 -55.45 -17.58
N LYS A 3 30.46 -54.52 -16.75
CA LYS A 3 29.14 -54.66 -16.09
C LYS A 3 28.47 -53.29 -15.97
N LEU A 4 27.40 -53.13 -16.74
CA LEU A 4 26.33 -52.15 -16.57
C LEU A 4 25.60 -52.45 -15.26
N ILE A 5 25.34 -51.42 -14.44
CA ILE A 5 24.16 -51.41 -13.56
C ILE A 5 23.50 -50.03 -13.71
N PHE A 6 22.39 -50.05 -14.44
CA PHE A 6 21.33 -49.05 -14.42
C PHE A 6 20.61 -49.10 -13.06
N ILE A 7 20.54 -47.97 -12.36
CA ILE A 7 19.52 -47.64 -11.35
C ILE A 7 19.23 -46.16 -11.60
N LEU A 8 18.38 -45.79 -12.58
CA LEU A 8 16.92 -45.68 -12.45
C LEU A 8 16.42 -45.69 -10.99
N GLY A 9 16.16 -44.50 -10.45
CA GLY A 9 15.54 -44.41 -9.13
C GLY A 9 15.48 -42.98 -8.60
N SER A 10 14.38 -42.31 -8.94
CA SER A 10 13.79 -41.22 -8.16
C SER A 10 14.38 -39.82 -8.35
N PHE A 11 14.13 -39.27 -9.55
CA PHE A 11 13.60 -37.91 -9.66
C PHE A 11 12.32 -37.83 -8.80
N LEU A 12 12.46 -37.56 -7.50
CA LEU A 12 11.42 -36.88 -6.76
C LEU A 12 11.78 -35.40 -6.75
N ILE A 13 11.49 -34.75 -7.88
CA ILE A 13 11.20 -33.33 -7.87
C ILE A 13 9.92 -33.20 -7.03
N LEU A 14 10.08 -33.09 -5.71
CA LEU A 14 9.06 -32.53 -4.83
C LEU A 14 9.12 -31.00 -5.02
N SER A 15 8.80 -30.56 -6.23
CA SER A 15 8.49 -29.17 -6.53
C SER A 15 7.26 -29.20 -7.40
N CYS A 16 6.10 -29.07 -6.76
CA CYS A 16 4.86 -28.65 -7.40
C CYS A 16 3.89 -28.28 -6.28
N ASN A 17 3.77 -26.97 -6.03
CA ASN A 17 2.56 -26.25 -5.60
C ASN A 17 2.87 -24.86 -4.99
N GLN A 18 4.14 -24.46 -4.83
CA GLN A 18 4.49 -23.09 -4.37
C GLN A 18 4.51 -22.03 -5.48
N ASP A 19 4.50 -22.44 -6.75
CA ASP A 19 4.49 -21.48 -7.87
C ASP A 19 3.09 -20.92 -8.12
N SER A 20 2.05 -21.74 -7.89
CA SER A 20 0.65 -21.35 -8.06
C SER A 20 0.22 -20.23 -7.12
N SER A 21 0.65 -20.29 -5.84
CA SER A 21 0.28 -19.29 -4.83
C SER A 21 1.01 -17.95 -5.06
N LYS A 22 2.29 -17.99 -5.46
CA LYS A 22 3.05 -16.77 -5.76
C LYS A 22 2.51 -16.08 -7.01
N GLN A 23 2.05 -16.85 -8.00
CA GLN A 23 1.44 -16.32 -9.20
C GLN A 23 0.05 -15.72 -8.91
N SER A 24 -0.76 -16.34 -8.04
CA SER A 24 -2.05 -15.77 -7.63
C SER A 24 -1.91 -14.48 -6.84
N ASP A 25 -0.94 -14.41 -5.92
CA ASP A 25 -0.68 -13.21 -5.10
C ASP A 25 -0.24 -12.03 -5.97
N GLN A 26 0.58 -12.29 -7.00
CA GLN A 26 1.02 -11.25 -7.94
C GLN A 26 -0.12 -10.74 -8.82
N THR A 27 -1.05 -11.62 -9.24
CA THR A 27 -2.25 -11.21 -9.98
C THR A 27 -3.15 -10.32 -9.13
N VAL A 28 -3.41 -10.71 -7.88
CA VAL A 28 -4.20 -9.90 -6.93
C VAL A 28 -3.56 -8.53 -6.73
N LEU A 29 -2.24 -8.47 -6.55
CA LEU A 29 -1.53 -7.21 -6.41
C LEU A 29 -1.66 -6.32 -7.67
N ASN A 30 -1.58 -6.90 -8.86
CA ASN A 30 -1.73 -6.16 -10.12
C ASN A 30 -3.16 -5.60 -10.28
N GLU A 31 -4.18 -6.39 -9.94
CA GLU A 31 -5.58 -5.95 -10.01
C GLU A 31 -5.88 -4.84 -8.99
N VAL A 32 -5.40 -5.00 -7.75
CA VAL A 32 -5.59 -4.01 -6.69
C VAL A 32 -4.85 -2.71 -7.03
N THR A 33 -3.62 -2.76 -7.52
CA THR A 33 -2.84 -1.54 -7.86
C THR A 33 -3.42 -0.76 -9.06
N GLN A 34 -4.19 -1.41 -9.93
CA GLN A 34 -4.91 -0.76 -11.03
C GLN A 34 -6.29 -0.23 -10.62
N SER A 35 -6.74 -0.52 -9.40
CA SER A 35 -8.08 -0.16 -8.95
C SER A 35 -8.23 1.34 -8.66
N ALA A 36 -9.48 1.81 -8.76
CA ALA A 36 -9.82 3.18 -8.38
C ALA A 36 -9.54 3.46 -6.88
N ASP A 37 -9.73 2.47 -6.02
CA ASP A 37 -9.51 2.63 -4.58
C ASP A 37 -8.02 2.73 -4.24
N TYR A 38 -7.14 2.02 -4.97
CA TYR A 38 -5.70 2.23 -4.85
C TYR A 38 -5.28 3.63 -5.31
N GLN A 39 -5.81 4.13 -6.43
CA GLN A 39 -5.52 5.49 -6.88
C GLN A 39 -5.97 6.54 -5.86
N ARG A 40 -7.16 6.38 -5.27
CA ARG A 40 -7.68 7.26 -4.21
C ARG A 40 -6.84 7.18 -2.94
N TYR A 41 -6.39 5.98 -2.56
CA TYR A 41 -5.48 5.77 -1.44
C TYR A 41 -4.16 6.53 -1.66
N VAL A 42 -3.53 6.37 -2.83
CA VAL A 42 -2.27 7.07 -3.17
C VAL A 42 -2.47 8.59 -3.14
N GLN A 43 -3.56 9.09 -3.71
CA GLN A 43 -3.88 10.51 -3.65
C GLN A 43 -4.01 10.99 -2.20
N ALA A 44 -4.82 10.33 -1.39
CA ALA A 44 -5.05 10.70 0.01
C ALA A 44 -3.77 10.65 0.84
N TYR A 45 -2.91 9.65 0.61
CA TYR A 45 -1.59 9.57 1.21
C TYR A 45 -0.73 10.79 0.86
N ASN A 46 -0.64 11.15 -0.43
CA ASN A 46 0.15 12.29 -0.88
C ASN A 46 -0.36 13.62 -0.31
N GLU A 47 -1.67 13.80 -0.24
CA GLU A 47 -2.28 14.98 0.37
C GLU A 47 -2.01 15.08 1.87
N TYR A 48 -2.14 13.96 2.60
CA TYR A 48 -1.81 13.92 4.02
C TYR A 48 -0.30 14.16 4.26
N ALA A 49 0.57 13.61 3.42
CA ALA A 49 2.01 13.87 3.47
C ALA A 49 2.35 15.33 3.17
N ALA A 50 1.66 15.98 2.23
CA ALA A 50 1.83 17.39 1.93
C ALA A 50 1.48 18.28 3.13
N CYS A 51 0.38 18.01 3.82
CA CYS A 51 -0.05 18.81 4.96
C CYS A 51 0.99 18.78 6.11
N LYS A 52 1.66 17.64 6.34
CA LYS A 52 2.74 17.51 7.33
C LYS A 52 3.95 18.38 7.01
N ARG A 53 4.18 18.69 5.73
CA ARG A 53 5.29 19.55 5.25
C ARG A 53 4.96 21.04 5.35
N GLU A 54 3.70 21.42 5.50
CA GLU A 54 3.30 22.84 5.65
C GLU A 54 3.62 23.39 7.03
N ARG A 55 3.49 22.58 8.08
CA ARG A 55 3.74 23.03 9.47
C ARG A 55 5.18 23.56 9.69
N PRO A 56 6.23 22.88 9.19
CA PRO A 56 7.59 23.44 9.21
C PRO A 56 7.69 24.80 8.50
N LYS A 57 7.03 24.95 7.33
CA LYS A 57 7.04 26.23 6.58
C LYS A 57 6.36 27.36 7.34
N ILE A 58 5.21 27.08 7.97
CA ILE A 58 4.50 28.07 8.82
C ILE A 58 5.41 28.51 9.98
N THR A 59 6.16 27.57 10.55
CA THR A 59 7.10 27.84 11.65
C THR A 59 8.29 28.65 11.16
N GLU A 60 8.85 28.33 9.99
CA GLU A 60 9.93 29.08 9.35
C GLU A 60 9.50 30.52 9.02
N ASP A 61 8.31 30.70 8.45
CA ASP A 61 7.75 32.02 8.15
C ASP A 61 7.63 32.88 9.42
N TYR A 62 7.24 32.26 10.55
CA TYR A 62 7.14 32.94 11.83
C TYR A 62 8.51 33.33 12.40
N ILE A 63 9.46 32.38 12.45
CA ILE A 63 10.82 32.62 12.95
C ILE A 63 11.56 33.68 12.10
N SER A 64 11.29 33.70 10.79
CA SER A 64 11.84 34.69 9.87
C SER A 64 11.08 36.02 9.85
N ASN A 65 10.12 36.23 10.76
CA ASN A 65 9.30 37.44 10.88
C ASN A 65 8.52 37.81 9.60
N LYS A 66 8.21 36.83 8.74
CA LYS A 66 7.36 37.04 7.55
C LYS A 66 5.87 37.11 7.89
N ILE A 67 5.48 36.53 9.03
CA ILE A 67 4.12 36.57 9.59
C ILE A 67 4.18 36.93 11.07
N ASP A 68 3.11 37.52 11.59
CA ASP A 68 2.99 37.87 13.01
C ASP A 68 2.41 36.73 13.86
N ASP A 69 2.36 36.93 15.18
CA ASP A 69 1.83 35.97 16.16
C ASP A 69 0.39 35.55 15.88
N LYS A 70 -0.45 36.50 15.42
CA LYS A 70 -1.87 36.26 15.19
C LYS A 70 -2.06 35.38 13.96
N GLU A 71 -1.33 35.68 12.89
CA GLU A 71 -1.34 34.92 11.65
C GLU A 71 -0.70 33.55 11.84
N PHE A 72 0.39 33.45 12.61
CA PHE A 72 1.00 32.18 12.96
C PHE A 72 0.02 31.23 13.66
N LYS A 73 -0.64 31.70 14.72
CA LYS A 73 -1.66 30.91 15.45
C LYS A 73 -2.77 30.43 14.53
N ARG A 74 -3.32 31.33 13.70
CA ARG A 74 -4.38 31.01 12.74
C ARG A 74 -3.93 29.94 11.74
N ARG A 75 -2.74 30.09 11.14
CA ARG A 75 -2.22 29.12 10.14
C ARG A 75 -1.94 27.76 10.76
N ILE A 76 -1.41 27.71 11.99
CA ILE A 76 -1.20 26.45 12.71
C ILE A 76 -2.52 25.73 12.99
N GLU A 77 -3.54 26.46 13.45
CA GLU A 77 -4.85 25.88 13.74
C GLU A 77 -5.51 25.31 12.47
N VAL A 78 -5.55 26.10 11.39
CA VAL A 78 -6.10 25.67 10.10
C VAL A 78 -5.34 24.46 9.54
N ASN A 79 -4.00 24.48 9.60
CA ASN A 79 -3.19 23.34 9.16
C ASN A 79 -3.47 22.09 10.00
N SER A 80 -3.61 22.22 11.32
CA SER A 80 -3.93 21.10 12.21
C SER A 80 -5.27 20.46 11.88
N GLN A 81 -6.31 21.27 11.70
CA GLN A 81 -7.65 20.80 11.33
C GLN A 81 -7.64 20.12 9.95
N THR A 82 -7.00 20.76 8.97
CA THR A 82 -6.88 20.22 7.60
C THR A 82 -6.13 18.90 7.59
N CYS A 83 -5.03 18.80 8.35
CA CYS A 83 -4.27 17.55 8.47
C CYS A 83 -5.08 16.43 9.13
N ALA A 84 -5.91 16.74 10.12
CA ALA A 84 -6.78 15.75 10.76
C ALA A 84 -7.79 15.17 9.74
N ILE A 85 -8.49 16.04 8.99
CA ILE A 85 -9.44 15.62 7.96
C ILE A 85 -8.74 14.76 6.89
N LYS A 86 -7.57 15.19 6.40
CA LYS A 86 -6.80 14.43 5.41
C LYS A 86 -6.33 13.08 5.93
N LYS A 87 -5.97 12.98 7.21
CA LYS A 87 -5.65 11.71 7.87
C LYS A 87 -6.86 10.78 7.89
N ASP A 88 -8.03 11.29 8.22
CA ASP A 88 -9.26 10.49 8.28
C ASP A 88 -9.65 9.97 6.88
N ILE A 89 -9.52 10.81 5.85
CA ILE A 89 -9.71 10.41 4.45
C ILE A 89 -8.71 9.33 4.04
N PHE A 90 -7.43 9.51 4.37
CA PHE A 90 -6.38 8.51 4.12
C PHE A 90 -6.72 7.17 4.80
N ASN A 91 -7.07 7.19 6.07
CA ASN A 91 -7.46 5.99 6.82
C ASN A 91 -8.68 5.30 6.19
N LYS A 92 -9.66 6.08 5.72
CA LYS A 92 -10.85 5.54 5.07
C LYS A 92 -10.52 4.81 3.78
N TYR A 93 -9.67 5.40 2.93
CA TYR A 93 -9.25 4.73 1.69
C TYR A 93 -8.33 3.56 1.93
N TYR A 94 -7.51 3.60 2.98
CA TYR A 94 -6.73 2.44 3.41
C TYR A 94 -7.64 1.26 3.77
N GLN A 95 -8.71 1.48 4.55
CA GLN A 95 -9.69 0.43 4.89
C GLN A 95 -10.42 -0.13 3.66
N LEU A 96 -10.77 0.72 2.69
CA LEU A 96 -11.38 0.27 1.44
C LEU A 96 -10.42 -0.57 0.60
N LEU A 97 -9.14 -0.15 0.56
CA LEU A 97 -8.09 -0.89 -0.13
C LEU A 97 -7.82 -2.25 0.50
N GLU A 98 -7.78 -2.34 1.84
CA GLU A 98 -7.69 -3.62 2.57
C GLU A 98 -8.89 -4.53 2.25
N ALA A 99 -10.12 -4.01 2.31
CA ALA A 99 -11.31 -4.79 1.99
C ALA A 99 -11.32 -5.27 0.53
N GLN A 100 -10.78 -4.48 -0.39
CA GLN A 100 -10.62 -4.90 -1.78
C GLN A 100 -9.59 -6.02 -1.90
N PHE A 101 -8.43 -5.86 -1.26
CA PHE A 101 -7.38 -6.88 -1.27
C PHE A 101 -7.89 -8.22 -0.72
N ASP A 102 -8.60 -8.21 0.41
CA ASP A 102 -9.21 -9.41 1.00
C ASP A 102 -10.22 -10.06 0.05
N LYS A 103 -11.03 -9.25 -0.65
CA LYS A 103 -11.99 -9.75 -1.63
C LYS A 103 -11.29 -10.43 -2.81
N GLU A 104 -10.26 -9.82 -3.39
CA GLU A 104 -9.55 -10.38 -4.53
C GLU A 104 -8.74 -11.63 -4.14
N LEU A 105 -8.19 -11.69 -2.91
CA LEU A 105 -7.61 -12.93 -2.37
C LEU A 105 -8.63 -14.07 -2.30
N VAL A 106 -9.86 -13.80 -1.87
CA VAL A 106 -10.93 -14.81 -1.84
C VAL A 106 -11.30 -15.27 -3.26
N VAL A 107 -11.33 -14.35 -4.23
CA VAL A 107 -11.59 -14.68 -5.64
C VAL A 107 -10.47 -15.56 -6.20
N ALA A 108 -9.22 -15.15 -6.04
CA ALA A 108 -8.06 -15.90 -6.52
C ALA A 108 -7.99 -17.31 -5.91
N HIS A 109 -8.27 -17.47 -4.61
CA HIS A 109 -8.30 -18.77 -3.94
C HIS A 109 -9.54 -19.61 -4.24
N LYS A 110 -10.67 -19.02 -4.64
CA LYS A 110 -11.86 -19.77 -5.11
C LYS A 110 -11.74 -20.27 -6.55
N ILE A 111 -10.95 -19.60 -7.38
CA ILE A 111 -10.75 -19.94 -8.80
C ILE A 111 -9.66 -21.01 -8.98
N MET A 112 -8.83 -21.28 -7.96
CA MET A 112 -7.90 -22.43 -7.97
C MET A 112 -8.62 -23.69 -7.47
N PRO A 113 -9.05 -24.62 -8.35
CA PRO A 113 -9.49 -25.93 -7.89
C PRO A 113 -8.29 -26.67 -7.27
N ASN A 114 -8.53 -27.32 -6.12
CA ASN A 114 -7.64 -28.34 -5.57
C ASN A 114 -7.35 -29.44 -6.60
#